data_AF-A0A6I2Y3J7-F1
#
_entry.id   AF-A0A6I2Y3J7-F1
#
_cell.length_a   1.000
_cell.length_b   1.000
_cell.length_c   1.000
_cell.angle_alpha   90.00
_cell.angle_beta   90.00
_cell.angle_gamma   90.00
#
_symmetry.space_group_name_H-M   'P 1'
#
loop_
_entity.id
_entity.type
_entity.pdbx_description
1 polymer ?
#
loop_
_entity_poly.entity_id
_entity_poly.type
_entity_poly.pdbx_seq_one_letter_code
_entity_poly.pdbx_strand_id
1 'polypeptide(L)'
;MNLSTSLATRAALATGALALAVVGMTGAASSASAAGVAKDPGKAPLSSLVTAGTLTQAQATAVKVAMVAAHDANKAAHDRVESSTLAGLVSAGTLTESQSDAIAAADGRQGMRGLVRSGVVTRELAREVHAAVKTAMDAVATKPEAVLASLVSAGTITLSQADAIEAARPAREHGPRAA
;
A
#
# COMPACT_ATOMS: atom_id res chain seq x y z
N MET A 1 38.48 24.39 -30.18
CA MET A 1 38.85 23.10 -29.55
C MET A 1 37.83 22.07 -29.98
N ASN A 2 38.31 21.08 -30.71
CA ASN A 2 37.55 19.95 -31.26
C ASN A 2 37.41 18.81 -30.23
N LEU A 3 36.44 17.93 -30.52
CA LEU A 3 36.25 16.53 -30.09
C LEU A 3 35.48 16.31 -28.78
N SER A 4 34.20 15.89 -28.82
CA SER A 4 33.65 14.56 -29.19
C SER A 4 33.72 13.56 -28.03
N THR A 5 32.58 13.14 -27.48
CA THR A 5 32.24 11.70 -27.40
C THR A 5 30.74 11.50 -27.17
N SER A 6 30.11 10.80 -28.11
CA SER A 6 28.77 10.25 -28.05
C SER A 6 28.65 9.17 -26.97
N LEU A 7 27.49 9.04 -26.34
CA LEU A 7 26.97 7.73 -25.97
C LEU A 7 25.50 7.64 -26.40
N ALA A 8 25.33 7.19 -27.63
CA ALA A 8 24.13 6.52 -28.06
C ALA A 8 23.99 5.22 -27.25
N THR A 9 22.87 5.02 -26.57
CA THR A 9 22.39 3.67 -26.27
C THR A 9 20.93 3.63 -26.65
N ARG A 10 20.73 3.20 -27.90
CA ARG A 10 19.47 2.70 -28.40
C ARG A 10 19.19 1.42 -27.63
N ALA A 11 18.13 1.39 -26.83
CA ALA A 11 17.49 0.14 -26.44
C ALA A 11 16.18 0.02 -27.21
N ALA A 12 16.05 -1.12 -27.85
CA ALA A 12 15.19 -1.43 -28.96
C ALA A 12 13.69 -1.42 -28.61
N LEU A 13 12.90 -1.15 -29.65
CA LEU A 13 11.51 -1.56 -29.77
C LEU A 13 11.33 -3.04 -29.40
N ALA A 14 10.44 -3.32 -28.46
CA ALA A 14 9.69 -4.57 -28.44
C ALA A 14 8.21 -4.20 -28.55
N THR A 15 7.77 -4.08 -29.80
CA THR A 15 6.37 -4.21 -30.22
C THR A 15 5.73 -5.41 -29.54
N GLY A 16 4.68 -5.15 -28.77
CA GLY A 16 3.82 -6.16 -28.17
C GLY A 16 2.38 -5.66 -28.08
N ALA A 17 1.83 -5.21 -29.21
CA ALA A 17 0.40 -4.95 -29.32
C ALA A 17 -0.35 -6.29 -29.30
N LEU A 18 -0.85 -6.69 -28.13
CA LEU A 18 -1.81 -7.78 -28.04
C LEU A 18 -3.22 -7.22 -28.25
N ALA A 19 -3.58 -6.98 -29.51
CA ALA A 19 -4.98 -6.82 -29.90
C ALA A 19 -5.64 -8.20 -29.85
N LEU A 20 -6.32 -8.53 -28.75
CA LEU A 20 -7.14 -9.74 -28.71
C LEU A 20 -8.53 -9.42 -29.23
N ALA A 21 -8.80 -9.95 -30.41
CA ALA A 21 -10.06 -9.86 -31.13
C ALA A 21 -11.24 -10.44 -30.32
N VAL A 22 -12.37 -9.77 -30.41
CA VAL A 22 -13.69 -10.29 -30.04
C VAL A 22 -13.97 -11.52 -30.90
N VAL A 23 -14.04 -12.70 -30.28
CA VAL A 23 -14.69 -13.88 -30.84
C VAL A 23 -15.82 -14.26 -29.89
N GLY A 24 -17.05 -14.14 -30.38
CA GLY A 24 -18.20 -14.77 -29.75
C GLY A 24 -18.03 -16.28 -29.80
N MET A 25 -18.22 -16.94 -28.67
CA MET A 25 -18.51 -18.37 -28.64
C MET A 25 -19.67 -18.60 -27.67
N THR A 26 -20.77 -19.02 -28.27
CA THR A 26 -21.93 -19.65 -27.65
C THR A 26 -21.54 -20.92 -26.90
N GLY A 27 -22.06 -21.12 -25.68
CA GLY A 27 -22.44 -22.44 -25.16
C GLY A 27 -21.72 -22.99 -23.92
N ALA A 28 -22.52 -23.14 -22.85
CA ALA A 28 -22.48 -24.14 -21.76
C ALA A 28 -21.22 -24.23 -20.84
N ALA A 29 -21.30 -24.31 -19.52
CA ALA A 29 -22.37 -24.73 -18.63
C ALA A 29 -22.29 -24.02 -17.28
N SER A 30 -23.45 -23.66 -16.73
CA SER A 30 -23.62 -23.40 -15.32
C SER A 30 -23.52 -24.72 -14.56
N SER A 31 -22.53 -24.86 -13.69
CA SER A 31 -22.66 -25.69 -12.49
C SER A 31 -22.12 -24.90 -11.31
N ALA A 32 -23.06 -24.29 -10.60
CA ALA A 32 -22.82 -23.77 -9.28
C ALA A 32 -22.32 -24.91 -8.38
N SER A 33 -21.16 -24.70 -7.75
CA SER A 33 -20.88 -25.32 -6.47
C SER A 33 -20.50 -24.21 -5.51
N ALA A 34 -21.52 -23.73 -4.80
CA ALA A 34 -21.36 -22.89 -3.64
C ALA A 34 -20.99 -23.78 -2.46
N ALA A 35 -19.76 -23.68 -1.97
CA ALA A 35 -19.41 -24.10 -0.62
C ALA A 35 -18.10 -23.44 -0.17
N GLY A 36 -18.22 -22.41 0.68
CA GLY A 36 -17.16 -22.03 1.61
C GLY A 36 -16.10 -21.05 1.12
N VAL A 37 -16.47 -19.86 0.65
CA VAL A 37 -15.50 -18.73 0.64
C VAL A 37 -15.38 -18.23 2.07
N ALA A 38 -14.38 -18.76 2.77
CA ALA A 38 -13.84 -18.14 3.97
C ALA A 38 -13.51 -16.67 3.63
N LYS A 39 -14.12 -15.78 4.41
CA LYS A 39 -14.22 -14.35 4.18
C LYS A 39 -12.88 -13.68 4.49
N ASP A 40 -11.96 -13.69 3.53
CA ASP A 40 -10.81 -12.79 3.51
C ASP A 40 -11.26 -11.45 2.89
N PRO A 41 -11.46 -10.37 3.68
CA PRO A 41 -12.01 -9.11 3.18
C PRO A 41 -11.10 -8.41 2.16
N GLY A 42 -9.81 -8.76 2.09
CA GLY A 42 -8.88 -8.25 1.08
C GLY A 42 -8.82 -9.08 -0.22
N LYS A 43 -9.25 -10.35 -0.18
CA LYS A 43 -9.25 -11.26 -1.34
C LYS A 43 -10.61 -11.32 -2.02
N ALA A 44 -11.68 -11.12 -1.24
CA ALA A 44 -13.05 -11.02 -1.72
C ALA A 44 -13.30 -9.96 -2.82
N PRO A 45 -12.75 -8.72 -2.77
CA PRO A 45 -13.08 -7.71 -3.77
C PRO A 45 -12.48 -8.03 -5.14
N LEU A 46 -11.20 -8.43 -5.19
CA LEU A 46 -10.56 -8.79 -6.46
C LEU A 46 -11.15 -10.07 -7.06
N SER A 47 -11.42 -11.10 -6.24
CA SER A 47 -12.07 -12.33 -6.70
C SER A 47 -13.46 -12.07 -7.28
N SER A 48 -14.24 -11.16 -6.68
CA SER A 48 -15.57 -10.79 -7.19
C SER A 48 -15.49 -10.08 -8.53
N LEU A 49 -14.50 -9.21 -8.74
CA LEU A 49 -14.24 -8.54 -10.02
C LEU A 49 -13.77 -9.50 -11.11
N VAL A 50 -13.05 -10.57 -10.75
CA VAL A 50 -12.70 -11.64 -11.69
C VAL A 50 -13.92 -12.47 -12.07
N THR A 51 -14.75 -12.85 -11.09
CA THR A 51 -16.01 -13.58 -11.37
C THR A 51 -16.98 -12.75 -12.21
N ALA A 52 -17.02 -11.42 -12.02
CA ALA A 52 -17.80 -10.50 -12.84
C ALA A 52 -17.22 -10.28 -14.25
N GLY A 53 -16.06 -10.85 -14.57
CA GLY A 53 -15.37 -10.68 -15.85
C GLY A 53 -14.75 -9.29 -16.05
N THR A 54 -14.78 -8.43 -15.02
CA THR A 54 -14.17 -7.09 -15.05
C THR A 54 -12.65 -7.17 -15.07
N LEU A 55 -12.06 -8.15 -14.37
CA LEU A 55 -10.62 -8.43 -14.35
C LEU A 55 -10.34 -9.85 -14.82
N THR A 56 -9.19 -10.06 -15.46
CA THR A 56 -8.66 -11.42 -15.63
C THR A 56 -7.92 -11.88 -14.37
N GLN A 57 -7.76 -13.20 -14.21
CA GLN A 57 -6.99 -13.76 -13.09
C GLN A 57 -5.53 -13.26 -13.07
N ALA A 58 -4.94 -13.04 -14.26
CA ALA A 58 -3.59 -12.48 -14.39
C ALA A 58 -3.53 -11.02 -13.90
N GLN A 59 -4.54 -10.21 -14.24
CA GLN A 59 -4.65 -8.82 -13.78
C GLN A 59 -4.86 -8.72 -12.27
N ALA A 60 -5.76 -9.54 -11.71
CA ALA A 60 -5.97 -9.58 -10.26
C ALA A 60 -4.70 -10.01 -9.50
N THR A 61 -3.92 -10.94 -10.07
CA THR A 61 -2.64 -11.36 -9.50
C THR A 61 -1.61 -10.22 -9.54
N ALA A 62 -1.49 -9.51 -10.67
CA ALA A 62 -0.58 -8.38 -10.81
C ALA A 62 -0.91 -7.25 -9.82
N VAL A 63 -2.20 -6.91 -9.68
CA VAL A 63 -2.68 -5.93 -8.69
C VAL A 63 -2.30 -6.36 -7.28
N LYS A 64 -2.53 -7.63 -6.92
CA LYS A 64 -2.17 -8.16 -5.61
C LYS A 64 -0.67 -8.05 -5.33
N VAL A 65 0.17 -8.46 -6.28
CA VAL A 65 1.63 -8.39 -6.15
C VAL A 65 2.09 -6.95 -5.95
N ALA A 66 1.55 -6.01 -6.73
CA ALA A 66 1.90 -4.59 -6.61
C ALA A 66 1.45 -4.01 -5.26
N MET A 67 0.25 -4.37 -4.77
CA MET A 67 -0.25 -3.96 -3.46
C MET A 67 0.62 -4.48 -2.32
N VAL A 68 1.05 -5.75 -2.38
CA VAL A 68 1.95 -6.35 -1.38
C VAL A 68 3.31 -5.67 -1.42
N ALA A 69 3.88 -5.45 -2.60
CA ALA A 69 5.16 -4.75 -2.74
C ALA A 69 5.10 -3.32 -2.17
N ALA A 70 4.01 -2.58 -2.42
CA ALA A 70 3.81 -1.26 -1.85
C ALA A 70 3.63 -1.29 -0.33
N HIS A 71 2.95 -2.31 0.20
CA HIS A 71 2.82 -2.52 1.63
C HIS A 71 4.18 -2.78 2.29
N ASP A 72 5.01 -3.65 1.70
CA ASP A 72 6.34 -3.96 2.23
C ASP A 72 7.28 -2.75 2.14
N ALA A 73 7.20 -1.99 1.05
CA ALA A 73 7.90 -0.71 0.91
C ALA A 73 7.47 0.30 1.97
N ASN A 74 6.16 0.42 2.24
CA ASN A 74 5.65 1.28 3.31
C ASN A 74 6.10 0.79 4.69
N LYS A 75 6.16 -0.53 4.93
CA LYS A 75 6.68 -1.04 6.20
C LYS A 75 8.15 -0.66 6.39
N ALA A 76 8.98 -0.84 5.37
CA ALA A 76 10.38 -0.43 5.43
C ALA A 76 10.53 1.10 5.58
N ALA A 77 9.65 1.88 4.94
CA ALA A 77 9.62 3.33 5.10
C ALA A 77 9.21 3.74 6.52
N HIS A 78 8.25 3.05 7.13
CA HIS A 78 7.83 3.31 8.51
C HIS A 78 9.00 3.18 9.48
N ASP A 79 9.75 2.08 9.42
CA ASP A 79 10.89 1.82 10.31
C ASP A 79 11.96 2.94 10.18
N ARG A 80 12.20 3.42 8.96
CA ARG A 80 13.13 4.54 8.69
C ARG A 80 12.59 5.88 9.18
N VAL A 81 11.32 6.17 8.91
CA VAL A 81 10.66 7.42 9.32
C VAL A 81 10.61 7.51 10.83
N GLU A 82 10.25 6.43 11.51
CA GLU A 82 10.22 6.35 12.96
C GLU A 82 11.59 6.65 13.54
N SER A 83 12.64 5.95 13.08
CA SER A 83 14.02 6.18 13.52
C SER A 83 14.47 7.63 13.31
N SER A 84 14.23 8.19 12.12
CA SER A 84 14.61 9.57 11.79
C SER A 84 13.81 10.60 12.59
N THR A 85 12.54 10.34 12.85
CA THR A 85 11.66 11.24 13.62
C THR A 85 12.09 11.27 15.07
N LEU A 86 12.36 10.10 15.67
CA LEU A 86 12.85 10.01 17.04
C LEU A 86 14.20 10.72 17.21
N ALA A 87 15.14 10.50 16.29
CA ALA A 87 16.42 11.22 16.29
C ALA A 87 16.24 12.74 16.19
N GLY A 88 15.32 13.21 15.34
CA GLY A 88 14.98 14.63 15.23
C GLY A 88 14.39 15.21 16.52
N LEU A 89 13.50 14.46 17.19
CA LEU A 89 12.89 14.88 18.45
C LEU A 89 13.91 14.88 19.63
N VAL A 90 14.88 13.97 19.63
CA VAL A 90 16.02 14.00 20.56
C VAL A 90 16.87 15.24 20.32
N SER A 91 17.22 15.52 19.06
CA SER A 91 18.01 16.70 18.71
C SER A 91 17.28 18.02 19.02
N ALA A 92 15.96 18.03 18.96
CA ALA A 92 15.13 19.19 19.33
C ALA A 92 14.98 19.36 20.86
N GLY A 93 15.47 18.39 21.65
CA GLY A 93 15.32 18.38 23.11
C GLY A 93 13.92 18.02 23.59
N THR A 94 13.03 17.59 22.70
CA THR A 94 11.67 17.13 23.03
C THR A 94 11.67 15.75 23.67
N LEU A 95 12.60 14.88 23.23
CA LEU A 95 12.86 13.56 23.82
C LEU A 95 14.25 13.51 24.45
N THR A 96 14.37 12.74 25.52
CA THR A 96 15.68 12.28 25.99
C THR A 96 16.11 11.01 25.24
N GLU A 97 17.41 10.71 25.18
CA GLU A 97 17.91 9.47 24.57
C GLU A 97 17.25 8.22 25.18
N SER A 98 17.12 8.17 26.50
CA SER A 98 16.44 7.06 27.20
C SER A 98 14.97 6.90 26.81
N GLN A 99 14.26 8.01 26.55
CA GLN A 99 12.89 7.95 26.07
C GLN A 99 12.82 7.48 24.62
N SER A 100 13.73 7.96 23.76
CA SER A 100 13.85 7.51 22.37
C SER A 100 14.11 6.01 22.30
N ASP A 101 15.05 5.50 23.10
CA ASP A 101 15.38 4.07 23.14
C ASP A 101 14.22 3.23 23.64
N ALA A 102 13.52 3.70 24.68
CA ALA A 102 12.33 3.02 25.19
C ALA A 102 11.21 2.95 24.14
N ILE A 103 11.02 4.04 23.37
CA ILE A 103 10.05 4.09 22.28
C ILE A 103 10.48 3.17 21.13
N ALA A 104 11.74 3.19 20.73
CA ALA A 104 12.26 2.32 19.67
C ALA A 104 12.19 0.82 20.04
N ALA A 105 12.31 0.50 21.33
CA ALA A 105 12.13 -0.84 21.86
C ALA A 105 10.66 -1.24 22.06
N ALA A 106 9.72 -0.28 22.00
CA ALA A 106 8.31 -0.55 22.17
C ALA A 106 7.67 -1.07 20.87
N ASP A 107 7.05 -2.24 20.93
CA ASP A 107 6.31 -2.81 19.80
C ASP A 107 5.01 -2.04 19.53
N GLY A 108 5.13 -0.98 18.74
CA GLY A 108 4.04 -0.17 18.22
C GLY A 108 3.11 0.40 19.30
N ARG A 109 1.80 0.45 18.99
CA ARG A 109 0.82 1.13 19.85
C ARG A 109 0.67 0.52 21.25
N GLN A 110 0.96 -0.77 21.42
CA GLN A 110 0.84 -1.44 22.71
C GLN A 110 2.04 -1.13 23.60
N GLY A 111 3.26 -1.17 23.04
CA GLY A 111 4.47 -0.76 23.74
C GLY A 111 4.38 0.70 24.19
N MET A 112 3.98 1.61 23.31
CA MET A 112 3.81 3.03 23.64
C MET A 112 2.80 3.26 24.79
N ARG A 113 1.69 2.49 24.83
CA ARG A 113 0.73 2.55 25.94
C ARG A 113 1.33 2.07 27.25
N GLY A 114 2.18 1.03 27.20
CA GLY A 114 2.94 0.54 28.35
C GLY A 114 3.85 1.62 28.93
N LEU A 115 4.61 2.30 28.06
CA LEU A 115 5.52 3.38 28.46
C LEU A 115 4.79 4.59 29.08
N VAL A 116 3.62 4.94 28.54
CA VAL A 116 2.79 6.01 29.12
C VAL A 116 2.25 5.61 30.50
N ARG A 117 1.93 4.33 30.68
CA ARG A 117 1.42 3.81 31.97
C ARG A 117 2.53 3.70 33.03
N SER A 118 3.76 3.38 32.63
CA SER A 118 4.91 3.35 33.53
C SER A 118 5.49 4.74 33.84
N GLY A 119 5.04 5.77 33.13
CA GLY A 119 5.49 7.15 33.33
C GLY A 119 6.82 7.49 32.65
N VAL A 120 7.37 6.60 31.83
CA VAL A 120 8.60 6.84 31.05
C VAL A 120 8.39 7.97 30.04
N VAL A 121 7.19 8.03 29.45
CA VAL A 121 6.76 9.07 28.51
C VAL A 121 5.41 9.63 28.96
N THR A 122 5.19 10.92 28.74
CA THR A 122 3.88 11.52 29.00
C THR A 122 2.89 11.18 27.87
N ARG A 123 1.59 11.23 28.17
CA ARG A 123 0.55 11.04 27.15
C ARG A 123 0.64 12.10 26.05
N GLU A 124 1.08 13.31 26.39
CA GLU A 124 1.28 14.41 25.44
C GLU A 124 2.43 14.09 24.48
N LEU A 125 3.59 13.72 25.02
CA LEU A 125 4.76 13.34 24.24
C LEU A 125 4.48 12.14 23.32
N ALA A 126 3.76 11.14 23.82
CA ALA A 126 3.34 10.00 22.99
C ALA A 126 2.41 10.40 21.83
N ARG A 127 1.58 11.45 22.02
CA ARG A 127 0.73 11.99 20.94
C ARG A 127 1.56 12.78 19.93
N GLU A 128 2.52 13.56 20.39
CA GLU A 128 3.44 14.31 19.52
C GLU A 128 4.29 13.38 18.67
N VAL A 129 4.91 12.36 19.27
CA VAL A 129 5.67 11.34 18.54
C VAL A 129 4.79 10.66 17.49
N HIS A 130 3.59 10.21 17.88
CA HIS A 130 2.67 9.60 16.93
C HIS A 130 2.24 10.57 15.82
N ALA A 131 2.00 11.85 16.13
CA ALA A 131 1.63 12.86 15.14
C ALA A 131 2.79 13.17 14.18
N ALA A 132 4.02 13.26 14.69
CA ALA A 132 5.22 13.50 13.91
C ALA A 132 5.51 12.32 12.97
N VAL A 133 5.52 11.09 13.50
CA VAL A 133 5.72 9.87 12.71
C VAL A 133 4.62 9.73 11.67
N LYS A 134 3.35 9.99 12.04
CA LYS A 134 2.24 9.97 11.08
C LYS A 134 2.43 10.99 9.96
N THR A 135 2.77 12.23 10.29
CA THR A 135 2.95 13.31 9.30
C THR A 135 4.09 12.98 8.34
N ALA A 136 5.22 12.51 8.88
CA ALA A 136 6.37 12.08 8.08
C ALA A 136 6.02 10.87 7.21
N MET A 137 5.23 9.92 7.74
CA MET A 137 4.78 8.75 7.00
C MET A 137 3.79 9.14 5.89
N ASP A 138 2.84 10.03 6.15
CA ASP A 138 1.88 10.53 5.16
C ASP A 138 2.59 11.23 3.97
N ALA A 139 3.79 11.78 4.19
CA ALA A 139 4.62 12.38 3.16
C ALA A 139 5.35 11.37 2.27
N VAL A 140 5.66 10.16 2.78
CA VAL A 140 6.45 9.14 2.04
C VAL A 140 5.67 7.88 1.69
N ALA A 141 4.51 7.65 2.30
CA ALA A 141 3.73 6.44 2.12
C ALA A 141 3.20 6.34 0.68
N THR A 142 3.46 5.18 0.07
CA THR A 142 2.88 4.83 -1.21
C THR A 142 1.39 4.54 -0.99
N LYS A 143 0.56 5.42 -1.54
CA LYS A 143 -0.89 5.28 -1.49
C LYS A 143 -1.35 4.20 -2.47
N PRO A 144 -2.38 3.41 -2.14
CA PRO A 144 -2.88 2.36 -3.03
C PRO A 144 -3.34 2.92 -4.39
N GLU A 145 -3.84 4.15 -4.42
CA GLU A 145 -4.24 4.85 -5.64
C GLU A 145 -3.03 5.08 -6.57
N ALA A 146 -1.85 5.40 -6.02
CA ALA A 146 -0.62 5.56 -6.81
C ALA A 146 -0.13 4.22 -7.40
N VAL A 147 -0.34 3.11 -6.69
CA VAL A 147 -0.04 1.77 -7.19
C VAL A 147 -0.98 1.41 -8.35
N LEU A 148 -2.28 1.68 -8.21
CA LEU A 148 -3.25 1.45 -9.29
C LEU A 148 -2.94 2.32 -10.50
N ALA A 149 -2.63 3.60 -10.31
CA ALA A 149 -2.22 4.50 -11.38
C ALA A 149 -0.96 3.98 -12.11
N SER A 150 0.00 3.42 -11.39
CA SER A 150 1.20 2.81 -11.99
C SER A 150 0.87 1.57 -12.82
N LEU A 151 -0.08 0.74 -12.39
CA LEU A 151 -0.56 -0.42 -13.15
C LEU A 151 -1.37 -0.03 -14.39
N VAL A 152 -2.14 1.06 -14.33
CA VAL A 152 -2.81 1.65 -15.49
C VAL A 152 -1.79 2.18 -16.48
N SER A 153 -0.78 2.92 -16.01
CA SER A 153 0.29 3.45 -16.87
C SER A 153 1.12 2.34 -17.51
N ALA A 154 1.31 1.22 -16.82
CA ALA A 154 1.98 0.04 -17.37
C ALA A 154 1.10 -0.77 -18.34
N GLY A 155 -0.16 -0.37 -18.56
CA GLY A 155 -1.11 -1.08 -19.42
C GLY A 155 -1.57 -2.43 -18.86
N THR A 156 -1.30 -2.71 -17.58
CA THR A 156 -1.67 -3.97 -16.94
C THR A 156 -3.17 -4.02 -16.66
N ILE A 157 -3.76 -2.88 -16.27
CA ILE A 157 -5.21 -2.71 -16.07
C ILE A 157 -5.67 -1.43 -16.78
N THR A 158 -6.97 -1.29 -17.03
CA THR A 158 -7.58 -0.07 -17.57
C THR A 158 -8.01 0.88 -16.45
N LEU A 159 -8.29 2.15 -16.79
CA LEU A 159 -8.85 3.12 -15.86
C LEU A 159 -10.15 2.61 -15.22
N SER A 160 -11.08 2.08 -16.03
CA SER A 160 -12.34 1.51 -15.54
C SER A 160 -12.15 0.31 -14.60
N GLN A 161 -11.10 -0.48 -14.82
CA GLN A 161 -10.73 -1.58 -13.91
C GLN A 161 -10.16 -1.04 -12.59
N ALA A 162 -9.34 0.01 -12.63
CA ALA A 162 -8.84 0.68 -11.42
C ALA A 162 -10.00 1.29 -10.60
N ASP A 163 -10.95 1.96 -11.26
CA ASP A 163 -12.15 2.51 -10.61
C ASP A 163 -13.00 1.40 -9.97
N ALA A 164 -13.17 0.26 -10.65
CA ALA A 164 -13.91 -0.88 -10.11
C ALA A 164 -13.19 -1.51 -8.89
N ILE A 165 -11.86 -1.56 -8.89
CA ILE A 165 -11.06 -2.01 -7.74
C ILE A 165 -11.22 -1.04 -6.57
N GLU A 166 -11.21 0.26 -6.83
CA GLU A 166 -11.40 1.28 -5.80
C GLU A 166 -12.81 1.23 -5.20
N ALA A 167 -13.84 1.08 -6.05
CA ALA A 167 -15.23 0.95 -5.62
C ALA A 167 -15.51 -0.35 -4.86
N ALA A 168 -14.80 -1.44 -5.19
CA ALA A 168 -14.90 -2.71 -4.48
C ALA A 168 -14.18 -2.70 -3.13
N ARG A 169 -13.30 -1.71 -2.87
CA ARG A 169 -12.66 -1.56 -1.57
C ARG A 169 -13.76 -1.22 -0.56
N PRO A 170 -13.96 -2.03 0.50
CA PRO A 170 -14.97 -1.69 1.49
C PRO A 170 -14.63 -0.30 2.03
N ALA A 171 -15.59 0.62 1.96
CA ALA A 171 -15.51 1.84 2.74
C ALA A 171 -15.14 1.40 4.15
N ARG A 172 -14.03 1.91 4.68
CA ARG A 172 -13.71 1.72 6.09
C ARG A 172 -14.85 2.45 6.81
N GLU A 173 -15.95 1.75 7.09
CA GLU A 173 -16.93 2.19 8.05
C GLU A 173 -16.16 2.29 9.37
N HIS A 174 -15.68 3.50 9.64
CA HIS A 174 -15.34 3.91 10.98
C HIS A 174 -16.68 3.87 11.71
N GLY A 175 -16.98 2.72 12.33
CA GLY A 175 -18.21 2.53 13.08
C GLY A 175 -18.43 3.71 14.02
N PRO A 176 -19.69 4.10 14.27
CA PRO A 176 -19.99 5.27 15.09
C PRO A 176 -19.24 5.13 16.42
N ARG A 177 -18.38 6.11 16.72
CA ARG A 177 -17.86 6.30 18.07
C ARG A 177 -19.09 6.55 18.95
N ALA A 178 -19.56 5.50 19.63
CA ALA A 178 -20.50 5.63 20.71
C ALA A 178 -19.90 6.64 21.70
N ALA A 179 -20.63 7.74 21.87
CA ALA A 179 -20.32 8.82 22.79
C ALA A 179 -20.44 8.34 24.24
#